data_AF-A0A1G3V462-F1
#
_entry.id   AF-A0A1G3V462-F1
#
_cell.length_a   1.000
_cell.length_b   1.000
_cell.length_c   1.000
_cell.angle_alpha   90.00
_cell.angle_beta   90.00
_cell.angle_gamma   90.00
#
_symmetry.space_group_name_H-M   'P 1'
#
loop_
_entity.id
_entity.type
_entity.pdbx_description
1 polymer ?
#
loop_
_entity_poly.entity_id
_entity_poly.type
_entity_poly.pdbx_seq_one_letter_code
_entity_poly.pdbx_strand_id
1 'polypeptide(L)' 'MSKLRWALLAIATVGSLWGGFATPHHPAHDAWWNRIPVFFALFGFFGCIGIIFLAKSLGKLFLRKGEDYYDAD' A
#
# COMPACT_ATOMS: atom_id res chain seq x y z
N MET A 1 26.68 5.85 -0.89
CA MET A 1 25.92 4.59 -0.72
C MET A 1 24.40 4.78 -0.55
N SER A 2 23.81 5.91 -0.97
CA SER A 2 22.35 6.15 -0.84
C SER A 2 21.56 5.84 -2.12
N LYS A 3 22.10 6.21 -3.29
CA LYS A 3 21.37 6.15 -4.58
C LYS A 3 21.12 4.73 -5.08
N LEU A 4 22.02 3.79 -4.74
CA LEU A 4 21.93 2.39 -5.18
C LEU A 4 20.71 1.67 -4.57
N ARG A 5 20.40 1.93 -3.30
CA ARG A 5 19.25 1.31 -2.61
C ARG A 5 17.93 1.81 -3.19
N TRP A 6 17.85 3.11 -3.46
CA TRP A 6 16.68 3.71 -4.13
C TRP A 6 16.53 3.23 -5.58
N ALA A 7 17.63 3.09 -6.32
CA ALA A 7 17.61 2.52 -7.65
C ALA A 7 17.14 1.07 -7.66
N LEU A 8 17.60 0.24 -6.72
CA LEU A 8 17.15 -1.16 -6.59
C LEU A 8 15.65 -1.25 -6.24
N LEU A 9 15.16 -0.41 -5.33
CA LEU A 9 13.73 -0.36 -5.00
C LEU A 9 12.88 0.11 -6.18
N ALA A 10 13.35 1.10 -6.94
CA ALA A 10 12.68 1.56 -8.14
C ALA A 10 12.64 0.46 -9.21
N ILE A 11 13.76 -0.25 -9.44
CA ILE A 11 13.83 -1.37 -10.39
C ILE A 11 12.91 -2.52 -9.98
N ALA A 12 12.88 -2.89 -8.69
CA ALA A 12 11.99 -3.93 -8.19
C ALA A 12 10.50 -3.56 -8.37
N THR A 13 10.17 -2.27 -8.17
CA THR A 13 8.82 -1.75 -8.38
C THR A 13 8.45 -1.79 -9.87
N VAL A 14 9.33 -1.30 -10.75
CA VAL A 14 9.12 -1.31 -12.20
C VAL A 14 9.02 -2.75 -12.74
N GLY A 15 9.85 -3.67 -12.26
CA GLY A 15 9.78 -5.09 -12.62
C GLY A 15 8.47 -5.74 -12.19
N SER A 16 7.93 -5.39 -11.01
CA SER A 16 6.64 -5.88 -10.54
C SER A 16 5.48 -5.33 -11.40
N LEU A 17 5.54 -4.06 -11.80
CA LEU A 17 4.58 -3.46 -12.74
C LEU A 17 4.65 -4.13 -14.11
N TRP A 18 5.85 -4.41 -14.61
CA TRP A 18 6.07 -5.07 -15.90
C TRP A 18 5.55 -6.52 -15.91
N GLY A 19 5.77 -7.27 -14.83
CA GLY A 19 5.26 -8.64 -14.69
C GLY A 19 3.73 -8.72 -14.77
N GLY A 20 3.02 -7.69 -14.27
CA GLY A 20 1.57 -7.57 -14.37
C GLY A 20 1.05 -7.24 -15.78
N PHE A 21 1.89 -6.70 -16.66
CA PHE A 21 1.56 -6.49 -18.08
C PHE A 21 1.94 -7.70 -18.96
N ALA A 22 2.99 -8.44 -18.58
CA ALA A 22 3.54 -9.53 -19.38
C ALA A 22 2.86 -10.88 -19.14
N THR A 23 2.06 -11.04 -18.08
CA THR A 23 1.35 -12.29 -17.77
C THR A 23 0.01 -12.32 -18.50
N PRO A 24 -0.22 -13.27 -19.44
CA PRO A 24 -1.53 -13.45 -20.05
C PRO A 24 -2.51 -13.91 -18.97
N HIS A 25 -3.56 -13.13 -18.72
CA HIS A 25 -4.62 -13.53 -17.82
C HIS A 25 -5.35 -14.75 -18.41
N HIS A 26 -5.22 -15.91 -17.77
CA HIS A 26 -5.99 -17.10 -18.13
C HIS A 26 -7.50 -16.79 -17.99
N PRO A 27 -8.33 -17.10 -19.01
CA PRO A 27 -9.74 -16.71 -19.07
C PRO A 27 -10.67 -17.46 -18.09
N ALA A 28 -10.14 -18.26 -17.15
CA ALA A 28 -10.96 -19.08 -16.27
C ALA A 28 -11.64 -18.29 -15.13
N HIS A 29 -11.23 -17.05 -14.87
CA HIS A 29 -11.86 -16.16 -13.89
C HIS A 29 -12.17 -14.80 -14.54
N ASP A 30 -13.34 -14.71 -15.18
CA ASP A 30 -13.95 -13.49 -15.75
C ASP A 30 -14.40 -12.51 -14.67
N ALA A 31 -13.49 -12.14 -13.78
CA ALA A 31 -13.72 -11.00 -12.91
C ALA A 31 -13.37 -9.71 -13.66
N TRP A 32 -14.25 -8.72 -13.59
CA TRP A 32 -14.11 -7.44 -14.31
C TRP A 32 -12.78 -6.73 -14.01
N TRP A 33 -12.19 -6.95 -12.83
CA TRP A 33 -10.89 -6.41 -12.42
C TRP A 33 -9.68 -7.02 -13.14
N ASN A 34 -9.79 -8.21 -13.74
CA ASN A 34 -8.72 -8.82 -14.56
C ASN A 34 -8.54 -8.13 -15.92
N ARG A 35 -9.47 -7.25 -16.33
CA ARG A 35 -9.28 -6.42 -17.54
C ARG A 35 -8.28 -5.27 -17.33
N ILE A 36 -7.98 -4.93 -16.08
CA ILE A 36 -7.09 -3.83 -15.76
C ILE A 36 -5.70 -4.44 -15.52
N PRO A 37 -4.75 -4.34 -16.47
CA PRO A 37 -3.38 -4.73 -16.20
C PRO A 37 -2.89 -3.91 -15.00
N VAL A 38 -2.18 -4.56 -14.06
CA VAL A 38 -1.65 -3.93 -12.83
C VAL A 38 -2.68 -3.72 -11.70
N PHE A 39 -3.94 -4.18 -11.84
CA PHE A 39 -4.97 -4.05 -10.78
C PHE A 39 -4.48 -4.47 -9.39
N PHE A 40 -3.84 -5.64 -9.27
CA PHE A 40 -3.38 -6.17 -7.99
C PHE A 40 -2.27 -5.32 -7.35
N ALA A 41 -1.36 -4.75 -8.15
CA ALA A 41 -0.31 -3.88 -7.63
C ALA A 41 -0.88 -2.54 -7.15
N LEU A 42 -1.84 -1.97 -7.88
CA LEU A 42 -2.56 -0.77 -7.43
C LEU A 42 -3.36 -1.05 -6.16
N PHE A 43 -4.10 -2.15 -6.12
CA PHE A 43 -4.88 -2.54 -4.95
C PHE A 43 -3.99 -2.74 -3.71
N GLY A 44 -2.86 -3.42 -3.84
CA GLY A 44 -1.89 -3.56 -2.75
C GLY A 44 -1.30 -2.22 -2.29
N PHE A 45 -0.95 -1.34 -3.23
CA PHE A 45 -0.41 -0.01 -2.91
C PHE A 45 -1.43 0.87 -2.16
N PHE A 46 -2.66 0.96 -2.68
CA PHE A 46 -3.73 1.69 -2.02
C PHE A 46 -4.16 1.03 -0.72
N GLY A 47 -4.10 -0.30 -0.62
CA GLY A 47 -4.31 -1.04 0.62
C GLY A 47 -3.31 -0.63 1.69
N CYS A 48 -2.02 -0.59 1.36
CA CYS A 48 -0.96 -0.10 2.25
C CYS A 48 -1.17 1.36 2.69
N ILE A 49 -1.55 2.25 1.76
CA ILE A 49 -1.88 3.64 2.12
C ILE A 49 -3.09 3.66 3.07
N GLY A 50 -4.14 2.91 2.75
CA GLY A 50 -5.36 2.81 3.54
C GLY A 50 -5.10 2.39 4.97
N ILE A 51 -4.30 1.34 5.20
CA ILE A 51 -3.95 0.90 6.56
C ILE A 51 -3.14 1.94 7.33
N ILE A 52 -2.24 2.69 6.68
CA ILE A 52 -1.48 3.77 7.33
C ILE A 52 -2.43 4.88 7.79
N PHE A 53 -3.35 5.30 6.93
CA PHE A 53 -4.34 6.32 7.27
C PHE A 53 -5.31 5.84 8.35
N LEU A 54 -5.76 4.59 8.26
CA LEU A 54 -6.63 3.98 9.25
C LEU A 54 -5.94 3.93 10.62
N ALA A 55 -4.69 3.45 10.68
CA ALA A 55 -3.90 3.40 11.91
C ALA A 55 -3.67 4.81 12.50
N LYS A 56 -3.39 5.81 11.65
CA LYS A 56 -3.22 7.20 12.09
C LYS A 56 -4.51 7.81 12.63
N SER A 57 -5.65 7.46 12.03
CA SER A 57 -6.97 7.92 12.46
C SER A 57 -7.39 7.25 13.77
N LEU A 58 -7.19 5.93 13.88
CA LEU A 58 -7.41 5.18 15.13
C LEU A 58 -6.50 5.69 16.25
N GLY A 59 -5.22 5.96 15.96
CA GLY A 59 -4.29 6.52 16.94
C GLY A 59 -4.72 7.89 17.46
N LYS A 60 -5.29 8.75 16.61
CA LYS A 60 -5.79 10.07 17.02
C LYS A 60 -7.09 9.97 17.81
N LEU A 61 -7.99 9.06 17.44
CA LEU A 61 -9.31 8.91 18.08
C LEU A 61 -9.25 8.12 19.39
N PHE A 62 -8.35 7.13 19.49
CA PHE A 62 -8.34 6.14 20.57
C PHE A 62 -7.12 6.23 21.48
N LEU A 63 -5.95 6.71 20.99
CA LEU A 63 -4.69 6.71 21.76
C LEU A 63 -4.29 8.08 22.32
N ARG A 64 -4.90 9.18 21.86
CA ARG A 64 -4.72 10.49 22.51
C ARG A 64 -5.62 10.57 23.73
N LYS A 65 -5.12 10.03 24.84
CA LYS A 65 -5.63 10.37 26.17
C LYS A 65 -5.40 11.87 26.36
N GLY A 66 -6.44 12.61 26.76
CA GLY A 66 -6.39 14.06 26.95
C GLY A 66 -5.25 14.45 27.90
N GLU A 67 -4.66 15.61 27.63
CA GLU A 67 -3.55 16.19 28.43
C GLU A 67 -3.88 16.30 29.93
N ASP A 68 -5.16 16.27 30.31
CA ASP A 68 -5.64 16.28 31.70
C ASP A 68 -5.31 15.03 32.54
N TYR A 69 -4.73 13.95 31.99
CA TYR A 69 -4.40 12.76 32.80
C TYR A 69 -3.19 12.95 33.73
N TYR A 70 -2.39 14.00 33.54
CA TYR A 70 -1.27 14.36 34.43
C TYR A 70 -1.51 15.65 35.22
N ASP A 71 -2.68 16.29 35.10
CA ASP A 71 -3.08 17.46 35.90
C ASP A 71 -3.73 17.08 37.24
N ALA A 72 -3.54 15.83 37.67
CA ALA A 72 -3.81 15.41 39.05
C ALA A 72 -2.55 15.67 39.89
N ASP A 73 -2.56 16.83 40.57
CA ASP A 73 -1.89 17.17 41.83
C ASP A 73 -0.38 16.89 42.01
#